data_AF-A0A941IGJ7-F1
#
_entry.id   AF-A0A941IGJ7-F1
#
_cell.length_a   1.000
_cell.length_b   1.000
_cell.length_c   1.000
_cell.angle_alpha   90.00
_cell.angle_beta   90.00
_cell.angle_gamma   90.00
#
_symmetry.space_group_name_H-M   'P 1'
#
loop_
_entity.id
_entity.type
_entity.pdbx_description
1 polymer ?
#
loop_
_entity_poly.entity_id
_entity_poly.type
_entity_poly.pdbx_seq_one_letter_code
_entity_poly.pdbx_strand_id
1 'polypeptide(L)'
;MSSGQDSSPLVRPYAMTGGRTRARYQLALEALVSTTPQGRNPGYGLMPEHQRICELCVEIKSLAEIAALMRMPLGVARVMVGDMAESGLIAVQQPGAAEGKPDLALLERVLLGLRNL
;
A
#
# COMPACT_ATOMS: atom_id res chain seq x y z
N MET A 1 -37.04 9.95 14.20
CA MET A 1 -36.11 10.60 13.23
C MET A 1 -35.10 11.40 14.02
N SER A 2 -33.84 10.96 14.08
CA SER A 2 -32.72 11.85 14.39
C SER A 2 -31.44 11.20 13.87
N SER A 3 -30.95 11.74 12.76
CA SER A 3 -29.71 11.37 12.08
C SER A 3 -28.53 12.05 12.77
N GLY A 4 -27.66 11.27 13.40
CA GLY A 4 -26.36 11.76 13.89
C GLY A 4 -25.47 12.12 12.71
N GLN A 5 -25.03 13.37 12.65
CA GLN A 5 -24.07 13.85 11.66
C GLN A 5 -22.70 13.20 11.93
N ASP A 6 -22.28 12.32 11.03
CA ASP A 6 -20.89 11.88 10.91
C ASP A 6 -20.03 13.04 10.37
N SER A 7 -19.61 13.95 11.25
CA SER A 7 -18.64 14.99 10.90
C SER A 7 -17.22 14.40 10.91
N SER A 8 -16.87 13.63 9.88
CA SER A 8 -15.46 13.42 9.56
C SER A 8 -14.85 14.77 9.18
N PRO A 9 -13.75 15.22 9.80
CA PRO A 9 -13.06 16.42 9.37
C PRO A 9 -12.64 16.24 7.91
N LEU A 10 -13.15 17.09 7.02
CA LEU A 10 -12.76 17.12 5.61
C LEU A 10 -11.33 17.68 5.50
N VAL A 11 -10.34 16.85 5.86
CA VAL A 11 -8.94 17.14 5.60
C VAL A 11 -8.78 17.25 4.09
N ARG A 12 -8.29 18.40 3.60
CA ARG A 12 -8.06 18.62 2.18
C ARG A 12 -7.13 17.51 1.66
N PRO A 13 -7.38 16.91 0.48
CA PRO A 13 -6.66 15.73 -0.03
C PRO A 13 -5.12 15.81 -0.17
N TYR A 14 -4.47 16.87 0.28
CA TYR A 14 -3.02 17.07 0.21
C TYR A 14 -2.41 17.58 1.52
N ALA A 15 -3.24 17.85 2.53
CA ALA A 15 -2.76 18.27 3.84
C ALA A 15 -2.07 17.10 4.57
N MET A 16 -2.52 15.86 4.33
CA MET A 16 -1.96 14.64 4.92
C MET A 16 -0.50 14.39 4.53
N THR A 17 -0.07 14.83 3.34
CA THR A 17 1.29 14.63 2.83
C THR A 17 2.19 15.86 3.05
N GLY A 18 1.69 16.90 3.74
CA GLY A 18 2.39 18.18 3.88
C GLY A 18 2.69 18.86 2.54
N GLY A 19 1.86 18.63 1.51
CA GLY A 19 2.08 19.16 0.16
C GLY A 19 2.99 18.30 -0.73
N ARG A 20 3.53 17.18 -0.24
CA ARG A 20 4.28 16.23 -1.08
C ARG A 20 3.31 15.53 -2.05
N THR A 21 3.63 15.59 -3.34
CA THR A 21 2.85 14.93 -4.42
C THR A 21 3.61 13.79 -5.10
N ARG A 22 4.88 13.59 -4.72
CA ARG A 22 5.72 12.50 -5.19
C ARG A 22 6.28 11.74 -4.00
N ALA A 23 6.03 10.44 -3.96
CA ALA A 23 6.73 9.55 -3.05
C ALA A 23 8.20 9.43 -3.49
N ARG A 24 9.11 9.19 -2.54
CA ARG A 24 10.54 9.01 -2.83
C ARG A 24 10.78 7.79 -3.73
N TYR A 25 9.91 6.80 -3.63
CA TYR A 25 9.86 5.63 -4.51
C TYR A 25 8.60 5.64 -5.37
N GLN A 26 8.74 5.37 -6.68
CA GLN A 26 7.62 5.28 -7.60
C GLN A 26 6.93 3.92 -7.42
N LEU A 27 6.09 3.78 -6.38
CA LEU A 27 5.37 2.52 -6.16
C LEU A 27 4.41 2.24 -7.32
N ALA A 28 4.54 1.04 -7.90
CA ALA A 28 3.62 0.51 -8.90
C ALA A 28 2.20 0.41 -8.34
N LEU A 29 1.19 0.44 -9.21
CA LEU A 29 -0.22 0.41 -8.80
C LEU A 29 -0.59 -0.94 -8.17
N GLU A 30 0.01 -1.99 -8.70
CA GLU A 30 -0.09 -3.39 -8.32
C GLU A 30 0.89 -3.80 -7.20
N ALA A 31 1.64 -2.84 -6.64
CA ALA A 31 2.53 -3.08 -5.52
C ALA A 31 1.74 -3.68 -4.34
N LEU A 32 2.16 -4.84 -3.87
CA LEU A 32 1.53 -5.56 -2.77
C LEU A 32 2.05 -5.03 -1.43
N VAL A 33 1.14 -4.82 -0.49
CA VAL A 33 1.42 -4.24 0.81
C VAL A 33 0.89 -5.16 1.90
N SER A 34 1.69 -5.35 2.95
CA SER A 34 1.31 -6.12 4.13
C SER A 34 1.78 -5.43 5.41
N THR A 35 1.03 -5.60 6.50
CA THR A 35 1.37 -5.02 7.80
C THR A 35 2.45 -5.85 8.50
N THR A 36 3.54 -5.19 8.90
CA THR A 36 4.63 -5.84 9.64
C THR A 36 4.25 -6.09 11.11
N PRO A 37 5.02 -6.88 11.87
CA PRO A 37 4.82 -7.01 13.31
C PRO A 37 4.84 -5.66 14.05
N GLN A 38 5.67 -4.70 13.60
CA GLN A 38 5.72 -3.36 14.19
C GLN A 38 4.44 -2.57 13.92
N GLY A 39 3.91 -2.62 12.69
CA GLY A 39 2.64 -1.98 12.35
C GLY A 39 1.41 -2.57 13.06
N ARG A 40 1.53 -3.79 13.60
CA ARG A 40 0.50 -4.43 14.43
C ARG A 40 0.56 -4.04 15.90
N ASN A 41 1.61 -3.35 16.35
CA ASN A 41 1.78 -3.02 17.75
C ASN A 41 0.98 -1.76 18.12
N PRO A 42 -0.08 -1.87 18.95
CA PRO A 42 -0.94 -0.74 19.31
C PRO A 42 -0.24 0.32 20.19
N GLY A 43 0.94 0.02 20.72
CA GLY A 43 1.69 0.94 21.60
C GLY A 43 2.36 2.11 20.91
N TYR A 44 2.39 2.17 19.57
CA TYR A 44 3.15 3.19 18.82
C TYR A 44 2.44 4.54 18.64
N GLY A 45 1.19 4.71 19.10
CA GLY A 45 0.48 5.98 18.97
C GLY A 45 0.40 6.48 17.52
N LEU A 46 0.01 5.58 16.61
CA LEU A 46 -0.06 5.87 15.18
C LEU A 46 -1.12 6.93 14.88
N MET A 47 -0.89 7.72 13.83
CA MET A 47 -1.94 8.56 13.26
C MET A 47 -3.11 7.68 12.80
N PRO A 48 -4.37 8.15 12.89
CA PRO A 48 -5.55 7.37 12.52
C PRO A 48 -5.46 6.75 11.12
N GLU A 49 -4.90 7.48 10.17
CA GLU A 49 -4.72 7.05 8.78
C GLU A 49 -3.69 5.91 8.68
N HIS A 50 -2.59 5.98 9.41
CA HIS A 50 -1.57 4.92 9.44
C HIS A 50 -2.13 3.67 10.09
N GLN A 51 -2.87 3.81 11.19
CA GLN A 51 -3.54 2.69 11.84
C GLN A 51 -4.54 2.02 10.88
N ARG A 52 -5.35 2.82 10.17
CA ARG A 52 -6.32 2.33 9.20
C ARG A 52 -5.65 1.55 8.06
N ILE A 53 -4.53 2.05 7.53
CA ILE A 53 -3.76 1.35 6.50
C ILE A 53 -3.18 0.03 7.04
N CYS A 54 -2.64 0.02 8.26
CA CYS A 54 -2.17 -1.20 8.92
C CYS A 54 -3.29 -2.23 9.13
N GLU A 55 -4.51 -1.80 9.47
CA GLU A 55 -5.67 -2.69 9.59
C GLU A 55 -6.08 -3.28 8.24
N LEU A 56 -6.11 -2.45 7.19
CA LEU A 56 -6.43 -2.89 5.83
C LEU A 56 -5.40 -3.90 5.29
N CYS A 57 -4.12 -3.72 5.61
CA CYS A 57 -3.03 -4.53 5.08
C CYS A 57 -2.68 -5.75 5.97
N VAL A 58 -3.52 -6.12 6.95
CA VAL A 58 -3.39 -7.41 7.65
C VAL A 58 -3.50 -8.55 6.64
N GLU A 59 -4.47 -8.44 5.74
CA GLU A 59 -4.51 -9.19 4.49
C GLU A 59 -3.73 -8.42 3.43
N ILE A 60 -2.99 -9.12 2.58
CA ILE A 60 -2.20 -8.47 1.52
C ILE A 60 -3.14 -7.68 0.59
N LYS A 61 -2.78 -6.42 0.30
CA LYS A 61 -3.53 -5.56 -0.62
C LYS A 61 -2.61 -4.82 -1.57
N SER A 62 -3.10 -4.56 -2.78
CA SER A 62 -2.41 -3.68 -3.72
C SER A 62 -2.53 -2.21 -3.30
N LEU A 63 -1.58 -1.39 -3.75
CA LEU A 63 -1.65 0.07 -3.57
C LEU A 63 -2.94 0.67 -4.16
N ALA A 64 -3.43 0.13 -5.27
CA ALA A 64 -4.70 0.50 -5.87
C ALA A 64 -5.89 0.31 -4.92
N GLU A 65 -5.97 -0.88 -4.31
CA GLU A 65 -7.02 -1.22 -3.36
C GLU A 65 -6.96 -0.35 -2.12
N ILE A 66 -5.76 -0.08 -1.60
CA ILE A 66 -5.58 0.82 -0.45
C ILE A 66 -6.14 2.21 -0.77
N ALA A 67 -5.79 2.78 -1.93
CA ALA A 67 -6.29 4.09 -2.33
C ALA A 67 -7.83 4.13 -2.44
N ALA A 68 -8.42 3.07 -3.02
CA ALA A 68 -9.87 2.94 -3.17
C ALA A 68 -10.58 2.79 -1.82
N LEU A 69 -10.09 1.91 -0.95
CA LEU A 69 -10.67 1.64 0.37
C LEU A 69 -10.52 2.82 1.33
N MET A 70 -9.41 3.54 1.25
CA MET A 70 -9.17 4.77 1.98
C MET A 70 -9.84 6.00 1.36
N ARG A 71 -10.50 5.84 0.19
CA ARG A 71 -11.18 6.91 -0.57
C ARG A 71 -10.32 8.15 -0.79
N MET A 72 -9.06 7.94 -1.18
CA MET A 72 -8.09 9.02 -1.39
C MET A 72 -7.43 8.94 -2.77
N PRO A 73 -6.91 10.06 -3.30
CA PRO A 73 -6.18 10.05 -4.56
C PRO A 73 -4.97 9.11 -4.50
N LEU A 74 -4.69 8.39 -5.60
CA LEU A 74 -3.59 7.43 -5.67
C LEU A 74 -2.22 8.04 -5.31
N GLY A 75 -1.98 9.30 -5.69
CA GLY A 75 -0.73 9.99 -5.34
C GLY A 75 -0.55 10.17 -3.83
N VAL A 76 -1.64 10.35 -3.09
CA VAL A 76 -1.65 10.52 -1.63
C VAL A 76 -1.41 9.18 -0.96
N ALA A 77 -2.12 8.14 -1.39
CA ALA A 77 -1.89 6.78 -0.93
C ALA A 77 -0.43 6.35 -1.15
N ARG A 78 0.14 6.67 -2.33
CA ARG A 78 1.54 6.36 -2.66
C ARG A 78 2.53 7.02 -1.69
N VAL A 79 2.30 8.29 -1.34
CA VAL A 79 3.16 9.00 -0.38
C VAL A 79 3.06 8.36 1.01
N MET A 80 1.85 8.16 1.53
CA MET A 80 1.68 7.56 2.86
C MET A 80 2.21 6.13 2.95
N VAL A 81 1.95 5.30 1.94
CA VAL A 81 2.50 3.93 1.90
C VAL A 81 4.04 3.98 1.82
N GLY A 82 4.61 4.93 1.09
CA GLY A 82 6.06 5.15 1.08
C GLY A 82 6.60 5.50 2.48
N ASP A 83 6.00 6.48 3.14
CA ASP A 83 6.43 6.95 4.47
C ASP A 83 6.27 5.86 5.55
N MET A 84 5.18 5.09 5.50
CA MET A 84 4.93 3.97 6.41
C MET A 84 5.90 2.79 6.16
N ALA A 85 6.27 2.55 4.90
CA ALA A 85 7.26 1.54 4.55
C ALA A 85 8.66 1.95 5.04
N GLU A 86 9.05 3.21 4.88
CA GLU A 86 10.30 3.76 5.43
C GLU A 86 10.34 3.65 6.96
N SER A 87 9.19 3.81 7.63
CA SER A 87 9.05 3.67 9.07
C SER A 87 8.96 2.20 9.56
N GLY A 88 8.97 1.23 8.64
CA GLY A 88 8.90 -0.20 8.97
C GLY A 88 7.53 -0.70 9.43
N LEU A 89 6.46 0.10 9.29
CA LEU A 89 5.10 -0.27 9.72
C LEU A 89 4.44 -1.25 8.74
N ILE A 90 4.81 -1.15 7.47
CA ILE A 90 4.32 -2.01 6.40
C ILE A 90 5.49 -2.47 5.53
N ALA A 91 5.32 -3.63 4.90
CA ALA A 91 6.23 -4.15 3.89
C ALA A 91 5.57 -3.98 2.52
N VAL A 92 6.37 -3.57 1.53
CA VAL A 92 5.91 -3.38 0.14
C VAL A 92 6.70 -4.31 -0.77
N GLN A 93 6.00 -5.11 -1.55
CA GLN A 93 6.55 -6.05 -2.54
C GLN A 93 6.12 -5.57 -3.93
N GLN A 94 7.09 -5.28 -4.80
CA GLN A 94 6.82 -4.79 -6.15
C GLN A 94 7.32 -5.79 -7.19
N PRO A 95 6.48 -6.19 -8.17
CA PRO A 95 6.92 -6.97 -9.31
C PRO A 95 8.03 -6.21 -10.05
N GLY A 96 9.19 -6.84 -10.23
CA GLY A 96 10.32 -6.25 -10.95
C GLY A 96 11.31 -5.42 -10.10
N ALA A 97 11.10 -5.29 -8.79
CA ALA A 97 12.12 -4.73 -7.89
C ALA A 97 13.25 -5.74 -7.58
N ALA A 98 13.02 -7.03 -7.84
CA ALA A 98 14.11 -8.01 -7.94
C ALA A 98 14.86 -7.73 -9.25
N GLU A 99 16.12 -7.32 -9.16
CA GLU A 99 17.01 -7.00 -10.30
C GLU A 99 17.28 -8.17 -11.27
N GLY A 100 16.54 -9.28 -11.19
CA GLY A 100 16.66 -10.41 -12.10
C GLY A 100 15.49 -10.45 -13.07
N LYS A 101 15.77 -10.26 -14.36
CA LYS A 101 14.91 -10.86 -15.39
C LYS A 101 14.75 -12.34 -15.04
N PRO A 102 13.53 -12.91 -15.03
CA PRO A 102 13.38 -14.34 -14.86
C PRO A 102 14.24 -15.04 -15.92
N ASP A 103 15.05 -16.01 -15.48
CA ASP A 103 15.93 -16.77 -16.37
C ASP A 103 15.11 -17.38 -17.50
N LEU A 104 15.64 -17.35 -18.72
CA LEU A 104 14.99 -17.89 -19.91
C LEU A 104 14.64 -19.36 -19.71
N ALA A 105 15.50 -20.11 -19.01
CA ALA A 105 15.24 -21.51 -18.66
C ALA A 105 13.98 -21.69 -17.79
N LEU A 106 13.71 -20.76 -16.86
CA LEU A 106 12.47 -20.78 -16.07
C LEU A 106 11.25 -20.50 -16.95
N LEU A 107 11.34 -19.50 -17.84
CA LEU A 107 10.26 -19.14 -18.75
C LEU A 107 9.94 -20.28 -19.74
N GLU A 108 10.95 -20.97 -20.27
CA GLU A 108 10.78 -22.15 -21.11
C GLU A 108 10.12 -23.29 -20.35
N ARG A 109 10.50 -23.52 -19.08
CA ARG A 109 9.88 -24.55 -18.23
C ARG A 109 8.39 -24.27 -17.98
N VAL A 110 8.03 -23.01 -17.71
CA VAL A 110 6.64 -22.60 -17.53
C VAL A 110 5.85 -22.76 -18.84
N LEU A 111 6.42 -22.33 -19.97
CA LEU A 111 5.80 -22.48 -21.28
C LEU A 111 5.49 -23.95 -21.61
N LEU A 112 6.45 -24.85 -21.39
CA LEU A 112 6.26 -26.29 -21.62
C LEU A 112 5.21 -26.87 -20.67
N GLY A 113 5.18 -26.44 -19.41
CA GLY A 113 4.17 -26.85 -18.45
C GLY A 113 2.75 -26.43 -18.84
N LEU A 114 2.57 -25.19 -19.31
CA LEU A 114 1.25 -24.67 -19.73
C LEU A 114 0.74 -25.28 -21.04
N ARG A 115 1.63 -25.72 -21.94
CA ARG A 115 1.25 -26.35 -23.23
C ARG A 115 0.92 -27.84 -23.11
N ASN A 116 1.22 -28.45 -21.96
CA ASN A 116 0.95 -29.85 -21.66
C ASN A 116 -0.25 -30.02 -20.70
N LEU A 117 -1.10 -29.00 -20.61
CA LEU A 117 -2.42 -29.02 -19.94
C LEU A 117 -3.52 -29.03 -21.01
#